data_AF-A0A420N7E8-F1
#
_entry.id   AF-A0A420N7E8-F1
#
_cell.length_a   1.000
_cell.length_b   1.000
_cell.length_c   1.000
_cell.angle_alpha   90.00
_cell.angle_beta   90.00
_cell.angle_gamma   90.00
#
_symmetry.space_group_name_H-M   'P 1'
#
loop_
_entity.id
_entity.type
_entity.pdbx_description
1 polymer ?
#
loop_
_entity_poly.entity_id
_entity_poly.type
_entity_poly.pdbx_seq_one_letter_code
_entity_poly.pdbx_strand_id
1 'polypeptide(L)'
;MAQPRRATSSPTSLLQETDFGENKDQPWMFETGTSMATPLVAGCVAALREHLINQGISQPSAALIKALLVNGAVDLKRLITEQNCGRVDLNNTIFDPSSALDKGIL
;
A
#
# COMPACT_ATOMS: atom_id res chain seq x y z
N MET A 1 42.40 -17.20 -22.65
CA MET A 1 42.30 -17.65 -21.24
C MET A 1 42.18 -16.40 -20.37
N ALA A 2 40.94 -16.00 -20.07
CA ALA A 2 40.67 -14.77 -19.33
C ALA A 2 40.66 -15.06 -17.82
N GLN A 3 41.49 -14.36 -17.06
CA GLN A 3 41.43 -14.36 -15.60
C GLN A 3 40.33 -13.39 -15.14
N PRO A 4 39.39 -13.77 -14.25
CA PRO A 4 38.48 -12.80 -13.66
C PRO A 4 39.22 -11.94 -12.63
N ARG A 5 39.52 -10.70 -13.01
CA ARG A 5 40.06 -9.68 -12.09
C ARG A 5 38.95 -9.17 -11.16
N ARG A 6 39.03 -9.62 -9.90
CA ARG A 6 38.72 -8.90 -8.65
C ARG A 6 37.94 -7.59 -8.86
N ALA A 7 36.64 -7.61 -8.59
CA ALA A 7 35.84 -6.40 -8.47
C ALA A 7 36.41 -5.55 -7.33
N THR A 8 37.05 -4.43 -7.70
CA THR A 8 37.44 -3.39 -6.76
C THR A 8 36.17 -2.65 -6.37
N SER A 9 35.67 -2.91 -5.16
CA SER A 9 34.67 -2.05 -4.53
C SER A 9 35.26 -0.64 -4.43
N SER A 10 34.75 0.26 -5.26
CA SER A 10 35.03 1.70 -5.23
C SER A 10 34.86 2.24 -3.80
N PRO A 11 35.76 3.08 -3.28
CA PRO A 11 35.71 3.62 -1.93
C PRO A 11 34.71 4.79 -1.83
N THR A 12 33.50 4.58 -2.33
CA THR A 12 32.34 5.49 -2.17
C THR A 12 31.26 4.78 -1.36
N SER A 13 31.70 4.10 -0.30
CA SER A 13 30.88 3.36 0.66
C SER A 13 30.80 4.11 2.00
N LEU A 14 30.78 5.44 1.98
CA LEU A 14 30.59 6.23 3.19
C LEU A 14 29.10 6.43 3.44
N LEU A 15 28.54 5.39 4.05
CA LEU A 15 27.43 5.42 5.01
C LEU A 15 26.05 5.84 4.46
N GLN A 16 25.36 4.88 3.87
CA GLN A 16 23.98 4.67 4.28
C GLN A 16 23.80 3.17 4.51
N GLU A 17 24.28 2.70 5.67
CA GLU A 17 23.67 1.50 6.24
C GLU A 17 22.22 1.87 6.51
N THR A 18 21.34 1.41 5.63
CA THR A 18 19.92 1.39 5.92
C THR A 18 19.68 0.22 6.86
N ASP A 19 19.99 0.41 8.13
CA ASP A 19 19.60 -0.52 9.19
C ASP A 19 18.08 -0.45 9.35
N PHE A 20 17.38 -1.32 8.63
CA PHE A 20 15.93 -1.48 8.71
C PHE A 20 15.51 -2.43 9.86
N GLY A 21 16.49 -2.92 10.64
CA GLY A 21 16.32 -3.88 11.71
C GLY A 21 16.84 -5.28 11.35
N GLU A 22 17.37 -6.00 12.34
CA GLU A 22 17.86 -7.38 12.16
C GLU A 22 16.72 -8.34 11.84
N ASN A 23 16.80 -9.01 10.68
CA ASN A 23 15.94 -10.14 10.35
C ASN A 23 16.72 -11.46 10.54
N LYS A 24 16.20 -12.35 11.39
CA LYS A 24 16.82 -13.66 11.68
C LYS A 24 16.48 -14.74 10.65
N ASP A 25 15.53 -14.46 9.76
CA ASP A 25 15.04 -15.37 8.73
C ASP A 25 15.54 -14.93 7.35
N GLN A 26 16.40 -15.75 6.72
CA GLN A 26 17.09 -15.43 5.47
C GLN A 26 16.23 -15.03 4.24
N PRO A 27 14.96 -15.45 4.08
CA PRO A 27 14.16 -15.02 2.92
C PRO A 27 13.43 -13.69 3.11
N TRP A 28 13.48 -13.07 4.29
CA TRP A 28 12.73 -11.85 4.60
C TRP A 28 13.66 -10.72 5.03
N MET A 29 13.30 -9.49 4.70
CA MET A 29 14.02 -8.31 5.15
C MET A 29 13.04 -7.15 5.37
N PHE A 30 13.39 -6.27 6.31
CA PHE A 30 12.68 -5.02 6.49
C PHE A 30 13.16 -4.01 5.46
N GLU A 31 12.23 -3.24 4.93
CA GLU A 31 12.47 -2.22 3.92
C GLU A 31 11.58 -1.00 4.21
N THR A 32 11.95 0.17 3.69
CA THR A 32 11.19 1.41 3.88
C THR A 32 10.91 2.14 2.57
N GLY A 33 9.95 3.06 2.62
CA GLY A 33 9.62 3.96 1.53
C GLY A 33 8.27 3.69 0.87
N THR A 34 7.90 4.55 -0.08
CA THR A 34 6.61 4.48 -0.80
C THR A 34 6.50 3.25 -1.70
N SER A 35 7.64 2.66 -2.07
CA SER A 35 7.73 1.37 -2.76
C SER A 35 7.07 0.24 -1.96
N MET A 36 7.03 0.32 -0.63
CA MET A 36 6.39 -0.67 0.26
C MET A 36 4.92 -0.33 0.52
N ALA A 37 4.54 0.94 0.41
CA ALA A 37 3.13 1.36 0.44
C ALA A 37 2.37 0.95 -0.83
N THR A 38 3.04 1.00 -2.00
CA THR A 38 2.46 0.61 -3.30
C THR A 38 1.87 -0.81 -3.31
N PRO A 39 2.61 -1.88 -2.96
CA PRO A 39 2.08 -3.25 -2.97
C PRO A 39 0.98 -3.44 -1.93
N LEU A 40 1.00 -2.72 -0.81
CA LEU A 40 -0.03 -2.77 0.21
C LEU A 40 -1.37 -2.24 -0.33
N VAL A 41 -1.36 -1.06 -0.96
CA VAL A 41 -2.56 -0.49 -1.60
C VAL A 41 -3.00 -1.32 -2.80
N ALA A 42 -2.07 -1.90 -3.58
CA ALA A 42 -2.41 -2.80 -4.68
C ALA A 42 -3.16 -4.05 -4.19
N GLY A 43 -2.76 -4.62 -3.06
CA GLY A 43 -3.47 -5.72 -2.40
C GLY A 43 -4.89 -5.32 -1.96
N CYS A 44 -5.04 -4.13 -1.36
CA CYS A 44 -6.35 -3.60 -1.00
C CYS A 44 -7.28 -3.45 -2.22
N VAL A 45 -6.76 -2.92 -3.33
CA VAL A 45 -7.50 -2.81 -4.60
C VAL A 45 -7.93 -4.19 -5.11
N ALA A 46 -7.07 -5.20 -5.02
CA ALA A 46 -7.40 -6.56 -5.46
C ALA A 46 -8.57 -7.15 -4.66
N ALA A 47 -8.53 -7.04 -3.33
CA ALA A 47 -9.60 -7.50 -2.45
C ALA A 47 -10.91 -6.72 -2.68
N LEU A 48 -10.83 -5.40 -2.84
CA LEU A 48 -11.99 -4.57 -3.16
C LEU A 48 -12.61 -4.96 -4.50
N ARG A 49 -11.78 -5.21 -5.51
CA ARG A 49 -12.24 -5.62 -6.84
C ARG A 49 -12.97 -6.96 -6.79
N GLU A 50 -12.42 -7.93 -6.07
CA GLU A 50 -13.03 -9.24 -5.84
C GLU A 50 -14.39 -9.09 -5.14
N HIS A 51 -14.46 -8.28 -4.08
CA HIS A 51 -15.70 -7.99 -3.37
C HIS A 51 -16.78 -7.43 -4.30
N LEU A 52 -16.45 -6.44 -5.14
CA LEU A 52 -17.41 -5.85 -6.08
C LEU A 52 -17.92 -6.87 -7.12
N ILE A 53 -17.04 -7.76 -7.60
CA ILE A 53 -17.42 -8.85 -8.51
C ILE A 53 -18.41 -9.80 -7.82
N ASN A 54 -18.13 -10.16 -6.56
CA ASN A 54 -18.99 -11.04 -5.77
C ASN A 54 -20.36 -10.40 -5.46
N GLN A 55 -20.43 -9.07 -5.40
CA GLN A 55 -21.69 -8.30 -5.26
C GLN A 55 -22.45 -8.10 -6.58
N GLY A 56 -21.98 -8.68 -7.70
CA GLY A 56 -22.66 -8.63 -8.99
C GLY A 56 -22.17 -7.55 -9.96
N ILE A 57 -21.17 -6.75 -9.58
CA ILE A 57 -20.51 -5.81 -10.50
C ILE A 57 -19.47 -6.58 -11.30
N SER A 58 -19.89 -7.18 -12.41
CA SER A 58 -19.04 -8.11 -13.20
C SER A 58 -17.73 -7.51 -13.71
N GLN A 59 -17.69 -6.19 -13.96
CA GLN A 59 -16.50 -5.48 -14.43
C GLN A 59 -16.40 -4.13 -13.71
N PRO A 60 -15.84 -4.10 -12.48
CA PRO A 60 -15.65 -2.85 -11.75
C PRO A 60 -14.65 -1.97 -12.49
N SER A 61 -15.05 -0.74 -12.79
CA SER A 61 -14.19 0.21 -13.48
C SER A 61 -13.07 0.71 -12.55
N ALA A 62 -11.92 1.07 -13.12
CA ALA A 62 -10.83 1.67 -12.35
C ALA A 62 -11.26 2.97 -11.66
N ALA A 63 -12.18 3.73 -12.27
CA ALA A 63 -12.76 4.93 -11.70
C ALA A 63 -13.61 4.65 -10.46
N LEU A 64 -14.44 3.60 -10.50
CA LEU A 64 -15.25 3.18 -9.35
C LEU A 64 -14.37 2.77 -8.17
N ILE A 65 -13.37 1.94 -8.43
CA ILE A 65 -12.41 1.48 -7.40
C ILE A 65 -11.69 2.69 -6.77
N LYS A 66 -11.20 3.62 -7.61
CA LYS A 66 -10.54 4.84 -7.12
C LYS A 66 -11.50 5.70 -6.29
N ALA A 67 -12.74 5.88 -6.74
CA ALA A 67 -13.74 6.67 -6.03
C ALA A 67 -14.04 6.08 -4.65
N LEU A 68 -14.22 4.76 -4.56
CA LEU A 68 -14.45 4.06 -3.30
C LEU A 68 -13.26 4.23 -2.33
N LEU A 69 -12.04 4.07 -2.82
CA LEU A 69 -10.83 4.26 -1.99
C LEU A 69 -10.67 5.69 -1.50
N VAL A 70 -10.89 6.68 -2.36
CA VAL A 70 -10.79 8.10 -2.00
C VAL A 70 -11.89 8.49 -1.02
N ASN A 71 -13.11 8.01 -1.23
CA ASN A 71 -14.24 8.30 -0.33
C ASN A 71 -14.09 7.64 1.04
N GLY A 72 -13.47 6.45 1.09
CA GLY A 72 -13.21 5.73 2.34
C GLY A 72 -11.91 6.12 3.03
N ALA A 73 -11.06 6.95 2.43
CA ALA A 73 -9.77 7.31 3.00
C ALA A 73 -9.92 8.10 4.32
N VAL A 74 -9.03 7.81 5.27
CA VAL A 74 -9.04 8.41 6.61
C VAL A 74 -8.09 9.61 6.63
N ASP A 75 -8.62 10.78 6.95
CA ASP A 75 -7.85 12.00 7.14
C ASP A 75 -6.96 11.89 8.40
N LEU A 76 -5.65 12.07 8.23
CA LEU A 76 -4.64 12.04 9.28
C LEU A 76 -4.40 13.43 9.89
N LYS A 77 -5.20 14.45 9.54
CA LYS A 77 -5.04 15.86 9.97
C LYS A 77 -3.69 16.44 9.56
N ARG A 78 -3.20 16.07 8.37
CA ARG A 78 -1.96 16.57 7.76
C ARG A 78 -2.26 17.50 6.58
N LEU A 79 -1.23 18.13 6.04
CA LEU A 79 -1.37 18.94 4.84
C LEU A 79 -1.76 18.07 3.64
N ILE A 80 -2.58 18.61 2.73
CA ILE A 80 -3.00 17.93 1.50
C ILE A 80 -1.80 17.47 0.65
N THR A 81 -0.68 18.19 0.72
CA THR A 81 0.58 17.88 0.02
C THR A 81 1.28 16.62 0.56
N GLU A 82 0.96 16.20 1.78
CA GLU A 82 1.61 15.06 2.45
C GLU A 82 0.74 13.80 2.44
N GLN A 83 -0.57 13.94 2.61
CA GLN A 83 -1.50 12.82 2.71
C GLN A 83 -2.49 12.70 1.55
N ASN A 84 -2.62 13.75 0.71
CA ASN A 84 -3.63 13.82 -0.33
C ASN A 84 -5.03 13.45 0.22
N CYS A 85 -5.70 12.45 -0.34
CA CYS A 85 -7.02 11.99 0.12
C CYS A 85 -7.00 11.30 1.49
N GLY A 86 -5.85 11.07 2.11
CA GLY A 86 -5.72 10.41 3.41
C GLY A 86 -5.21 8.98 3.31
N ARG A 87 -5.27 8.25 4.44
CA ARG A 87 -4.83 6.86 4.55
C ARG A 87 -5.89 5.90 4.02
N VAL A 88 -5.48 4.89 3.25
CA VAL A 88 -6.37 3.83 2.76
C VAL A 88 -6.92 3.01 3.93
N ASP A 89 -8.23 2.80 3.95
CA ASP A 89 -8.95 1.98 4.93
C ASP A 89 -10.08 1.21 4.26
N LEU A 90 -9.95 -0.12 4.16
CA LEU A 90 -10.93 -0.97 3.49
C LEU A 90 -12.27 -1.04 4.21
N ASN A 91 -12.29 -0.91 5.54
CA ASN A 91 -13.53 -0.98 6.32
C ASN A 91 -14.38 0.26 6.11
N ASN A 92 -13.75 1.40 5.83
CA ASN A 92 -14.44 2.64 5.52
C ASN A 92 -14.73 2.80 4.01
N THR A 93 -13.99 2.09 3.16
CA THR A 93 -14.21 2.03 1.70
C THR A 93 -15.37 1.12 1.30
N ILE A 94 -15.54 -0.01 1.97
CA ILE A 94 -16.63 -0.95 1.68
C ILE A 94 -17.89 -0.46 2.39
N PHE A 95 -18.95 -0.21 1.63
CA PHE A 95 -20.25 0.15 2.17
C PHE A 95 -20.98 -1.13 2.60
N ASP A 96 -20.90 -1.46 3.89
CA ASP A 96 -21.79 -2.46 4.47
C ASP A 96 -23.04 -1.74 5.02
N PRO A 97 -24.26 -2.01 4.51
CA PRO A 97 -25.48 -1.40 5.04
C PRO A 97 -25.68 -1.65 6.55
N SER A 98 -25.10 -2.71 7.09
CA SER A 98 -25.07 -3.00 8.54
C SER A 98 -24.24 -1.97 9.32
N SER A 99 -23.13 -1.53 8.74
CA SER A 99 -22.23 -0.52 9.34
C SER A 99 -22.80 0.89 9.29
N ALA A 100 -23.73 1.16 8.36
CA ALA A 100 -24.44 2.44 8.27
C ALA A 100 -25.42 2.64 9.45
N LEU A 101 -26.00 1.54 9.96
CA LEU A 101 -26.83 1.54 11.17
C LEU A 101 -25.99 1.84 12.43
N ASP A 102 -24.80 1.27 12.54
CA ASP A 102 -23.86 1.50 13.66
C ASP A 102 -23.32 2.94 13.66
N LYS A 103 -23.14 3.55 12.47
CA LYS A 103 -22.70 4.94 12.31
C LYS A 103 -23.83 5.98 12.44
N GLY A 104 -25.08 5.55 12.68
CA GLY A 104 -26.22 6.44 12.91
C GLY A 104 -26.60 7.33 11.73
N ILE A 105 -26.31 6.90 10.49
CA ILE A 105 -26.53 7.68 9.26
C ILE A 105 -27.90 7.37 8.63
N LEU A 106 -28.63 6.38 9.16
CA LEU A 106 -30.00 6.02 8.82
C LEU A 106 -30.86 5.90 10.08
#